data_AF-T0MZZ2-F1
#
_entry.id   AF-T0MZZ2-F1
#
_cell.length_a   1.000
_cell.length_b   1.000
_cell.length_c   1.000
_cell.angle_alpha   90.00
_cell.angle_beta   90.00
_cell.angle_gamma   90.00
#
_symmetry.space_group_name_H-M   'P 1'
#
loop_
_entity.id
_entity.type
_entity.pdbx_description
1 polymer ?
#
loop_
_entity_poly.entity_id
_entity_poly.type
_entity_poly.pdbx_seq_one_letter_code
_entity_poly.pdbx_strand_id
1 'polypeptide(L)'
;MSYIIVTSRSPYSYDKVRGKINRRMNIGGVAIVLNDLITEEGGTWVCWGDGTADLDYQEEDNGKFRIFRVILSVPERRGFYDEYSNSTLWPLFHYFREKIQHDQKYFRMYSRVNSLFAESIKKAIRRADEVIWVHDYQLSLVPGFLRNLGVTNPIIFTWHIPWGLKGILFHTSGERSVITIDRFSRFNYFPYERIQNKF
;
A
#
# COMPACT_ATOMS: atom_id res chain seq x y z
N MET A 1 -20.74 -3.34 10.03
CA MET A 1 -19.29 -3.31 10.30
C MET A 1 -18.73 -2.20 9.41
N SER A 2 -17.89 -1.29 9.91
CA SER A 2 -17.33 -0.23 9.05
C SER A 2 -15.92 -0.58 8.61
N TYR A 3 -15.61 -0.39 7.34
CA TYR A 3 -14.34 -0.78 6.74
C TYR A 3 -13.48 0.45 6.39
N ILE A 4 -12.18 0.30 6.63
CA ILE A 4 -11.14 1.16 6.05
C ILE A 4 -10.46 0.34 4.96
N ILE A 5 -10.88 0.52 3.71
CA ILE A 5 -10.31 -0.15 2.55
C ILE A 5 -9.03 0.58 2.16
N VAL A 6 -7.90 -0.14 2.06
CA VAL A 6 -6.60 0.44 1.74
C VAL A 6 -6.06 -0.20 0.47
N THR A 7 -5.90 0.60 -0.59
CA THR A 7 -5.36 0.15 -1.89
C THR A 7 -4.20 1.04 -2.32
N SER A 8 -3.30 0.53 -3.16
CA SER A 8 -2.23 1.36 -3.73
C SER A 8 -2.79 2.47 -4.62
N ARG A 9 -3.81 2.17 -5.44
CA ARG A 9 -4.43 3.12 -6.36
C ARG A 9 -5.82 3.55 -5.93
N SER A 10 -6.13 4.83 -6.15
CA SER A 10 -7.45 5.42 -5.92
C SER A 10 -8.50 4.88 -6.90
N PRO A 11 -9.79 4.78 -6.50
CA PRO A 11 -10.89 4.53 -7.44
C PRO A 11 -11.19 5.75 -8.33
N TYR A 12 -10.84 6.96 -7.88
CA TYR A 12 -11.06 8.21 -8.60
C TYR A 12 -9.85 9.13 -8.57
N SER A 13 -9.47 9.67 -9.73
CA SER A 13 -8.40 10.65 -9.88
C SER A 13 -8.96 11.98 -10.37
N TYR A 14 -8.38 13.09 -9.93
CA TYR A 14 -8.69 14.42 -10.42
C TYR A 14 -7.56 14.99 -11.26
N ASP A 15 -7.87 15.30 -12.52
CA ASP A 15 -6.92 15.86 -13.47
C ASP A 15 -7.30 17.29 -13.83
N LYS A 16 -6.32 18.20 -13.81
CA LYS A 16 -6.52 19.59 -14.25
C LYS A 16 -6.17 19.71 -15.72
N VAL A 17 -7.19 19.75 -16.59
CA VAL A 17 -7.02 19.89 -18.04
C VAL A 17 -7.58 21.23 -18.49
N ARG A 18 -6.71 22.09 -19.04
CA ARG A 18 -7.09 23.44 -19.53
C ARG A 18 -7.84 24.29 -18.48
N GLY A 19 -7.41 24.20 -17.22
CA GLY A 19 -8.01 24.93 -16.11
C GLY A 19 -9.30 24.33 -15.53
N LYS A 20 -9.86 23.28 -16.15
CA LYS A 20 -11.02 22.55 -15.63
C LYS A 20 -10.58 21.28 -14.89
N ILE A 21 -11.25 21.00 -13.78
CA ILE A 21 -11.04 19.78 -12.98
C ILE A 21 -11.92 18.68 -13.57
N ASN A 22 -11.32 17.59 -14.03
CA ASN A 22 -12.03 16.41 -14.52
C ASN A 22 -11.83 15.25 -13.55
N ARG A 23 -12.92 14.61 -13.13
CA ARG A 23 -12.90 13.39 -12.33
C ARG A 23 -12.87 12.18 -13.27
N ARG A 24 -11.87 11.31 -13.10
CA ARG A 24 -11.71 10.07 -13.86
C ARG A 24 -11.86 8.88 -12.92
N MET A 25 -12.70 7.91 -13.30
CA MET A 25 -12.75 6.62 -12.61
C MET A 25 -11.58 5.75 -13.08
N ASN A 26 -10.81 5.23 -12.12
CA ASN A 26 -9.71 4.32 -12.40
C ASN A 26 -10.25 2.90 -12.53
N ILE A 27 -10.05 2.29 -13.70
CA ILE A 27 -10.52 0.93 -14.00
C ILE A 27 -9.45 -0.06 -13.54
N GLY A 28 -9.81 -0.97 -12.63
CA GLY A 28 -8.99 -2.10 -12.21
C GLY A 28 -9.85 -3.15 -11.49
N GLY A 29 -9.59 -4.44 -11.70
CA GLY A 29 -10.47 -5.51 -11.21
C GLY A 29 -10.76 -5.44 -9.71
N VAL A 30 -9.72 -5.21 -8.89
CA VAL A 30 -9.87 -5.04 -7.43
C VAL A 30 -10.59 -3.74 -7.08
N ALA A 31 -10.26 -2.64 -7.76
CA ALA A 31 -10.86 -1.34 -7.48
C ALA A 31 -12.37 -1.31 -7.78
N ILE A 32 -12.83 -1.99 -8.84
CA ILE A 32 -14.25 -2.08 -9.19
C ILE A 32 -15.02 -2.83 -8.09
N VAL A 33 -14.56 -4.03 -7.74
CA VAL A 33 -15.26 -4.87 -6.74
C VAL A 33 -15.33 -4.16 -5.38
N LEU A 34 -14.26 -3.50 -4.97
CA LEU A 34 -14.25 -2.76 -3.70
C LEU A 34 -15.07 -1.47 -3.75
N ASN A 35 -15.19 -0.83 -4.93
CA ASN A 35 -16.00 0.36 -5.11
C ASN A 35 -17.49 0.07 -4.92
N ASP A 36 -17.97 -1.06 -5.42
CA ASP A 36 -19.37 -1.47 -5.22
C ASP A 36 -19.65 -1.70 -3.73
N LEU A 37 -18.77 -2.45 -3.05
CA LEU A 37 -18.87 -2.71 -1.61
C LEU A 37 -18.91 -1.41 -0.78
N ILE A 38 -17.97 -0.48 -1.02
CA ILE A 38 -17.90 0.76 -0.22
C ILE A 38 -19.06 1.72 -0.52
N THR A 39 -19.64 1.65 -1.72
CA THR A 39 -20.78 2.47 -2.12
C THR A 39 -22.09 1.97 -1.48
N GLU A 40 -22.18 0.67 -1.17
CA GLU A 40 -23.31 0.06 -0.49
C GLU A 40 -23.18 0.19 1.04
N GLU A 41 -22.05 -0.24 1.61
CA GLU A 41 -21.84 -0.35 3.06
C GLU A 41 -21.31 0.94 3.72
N GLY A 42 -20.75 1.85 2.91
CA GLY A 42 -20.03 3.02 3.41
C GLY A 42 -18.68 2.68 4.04
N GLY A 43 -17.96 3.70 4.49
CA GLY A 43 -16.66 3.54 5.14
C GLY A 43 -15.62 4.56 4.70
N THR A 44 -14.35 4.17 4.79
CA THR A 44 -13.23 5.03 4.36
C THR A 44 -12.33 4.29 3.39
N TRP A 45 -11.96 4.95 2.29
CA TRP A 45 -11.00 4.46 1.33
C TRP A 45 -9.68 5.20 1.48
N VAL A 46 -8.59 4.52 1.79
CA VAL A 46 -7.24 5.10 1.82
C VAL A 46 -6.46 4.62 0.60
N CYS A 47 -5.93 5.56 -0.18
CA CYS A 47 -5.20 5.27 -1.41
C CYS A 47 -4.16 6.35 -1.68
N TRP A 48 -3.22 6.16 -2.61
CA TRP A 48 -2.46 7.33 -3.06
C TRP A 48 -3.32 8.22 -3.96
N GLY A 49 -2.93 9.49 -4.12
CA GLY A 49 -3.41 10.33 -5.21
C GLY A 49 -2.65 10.06 -6.52
N ASP A 50 -3.38 9.81 -7.60
CA ASP A 50 -2.81 9.59 -8.96
C ASP A 50 -2.94 10.86 -9.84
N GLY A 51 -3.96 11.67 -9.57
CA GLY A 51 -4.29 12.87 -10.31
C GLY A 51 -3.40 14.07 -10.02
N THR A 52 -3.25 14.93 -11.02
CA THR A 52 -2.47 16.18 -10.90
C THR A 52 -3.10 17.21 -9.96
N ALA A 53 -4.40 17.10 -9.68
CA ALA A 53 -5.16 17.98 -8.78
C ALA A 53 -5.56 17.28 -7.47
N ASP A 54 -5.12 16.05 -7.21
CA ASP A 54 -5.51 15.29 -6.03
C ASP A 54 -5.07 15.93 -4.70
N LEU A 55 -4.10 16.87 -4.75
CA LEU A 55 -3.72 17.70 -3.60
C LEU A 55 -4.90 18.53 -3.06
N ASP A 56 -5.76 19.04 -3.94
CA ASP A 56 -6.93 19.85 -3.56
C ASP A 56 -8.09 18.96 -3.05
N TYR A 57 -7.99 17.63 -3.24
CA TYR A 57 -9.00 16.63 -2.88
C TYR A 57 -8.37 15.54 -2.00
N GLN A 58 -7.46 15.93 -1.10
CA GLN A 58 -6.78 14.99 -0.23
C GLN A 58 -7.76 14.21 0.66
N GLU A 59 -8.81 14.87 1.12
CA GLU A 59 -9.95 14.25 1.79
C GLU A 59 -11.22 14.58 0.99
N GLU A 60 -11.97 13.55 0.63
CA GLU A 60 -13.22 13.67 -0.12
C GLU A 60 -14.32 12.93 0.64
N ASP A 61 -15.42 13.60 0.93
CA ASP A 61 -16.60 12.98 1.52
C ASP A 61 -17.72 12.94 0.48
N ASN A 62 -18.08 11.74 0.03
CA ASN A 62 -19.15 11.51 -0.93
C ASN A 62 -20.50 11.21 -0.24
N GLY A 63 -20.61 11.49 1.05
CA GLY A 63 -21.78 11.26 1.90
C GLY A 63 -21.87 9.82 2.39
N LYS A 64 -21.71 8.83 1.50
CA LYS A 64 -21.72 7.40 1.88
C LYS A 64 -20.37 6.88 2.36
N PHE A 65 -19.30 7.32 1.72
CA PHE A 65 -17.94 6.94 2.08
C PHE A 65 -16.99 8.12 1.88
N ARG A 66 -15.87 8.05 2.56
CA ARG A 66 -14.79 9.04 2.47
C ARG A 66 -13.61 8.46 1.71
N ILE A 67 -12.86 9.30 1.01
CA ILE A 67 -11.59 8.97 0.41
C ILE A 67 -10.51 9.80 1.09
N PHE A 68 -9.43 9.14 1.49
CA PHE A 68 -8.24 9.73 2.06
C PHE A 68 -7.06 9.43 1.14
N ARG A 69 -6.52 10.47 0.48
CA ARG A 69 -5.43 10.35 -0.47
C ARG A 69 -4.09 10.60 0.20
N VAL A 70 -3.21 9.61 0.13
CA VAL A 70 -1.80 9.72 0.49
C VAL A 70 -1.08 10.43 -0.64
N ILE A 71 -0.61 11.64 -0.36
CA ILE A 71 0.11 12.44 -1.33
C ILE A 71 1.55 11.96 -1.41
N LEU A 72 1.97 11.56 -2.62
CA LEU A 72 3.31 11.07 -2.89
C LEU A 72 3.98 11.94 -3.95
N SER A 73 5.24 12.30 -3.69
CA SER A 73 6.09 12.95 -4.70
C SER A 73 6.32 12.03 -5.89
N VAL A 74 6.69 12.62 -7.05
CA VAL A 74 7.01 11.83 -8.25
C VAL A 74 8.13 10.80 -8.00
N PRO A 75 9.23 11.13 -7.30
CA PRO A 75 10.22 10.14 -6.93
C PRO A 75 9.63 9.02 -6.07
N GLU A 76 8.88 9.34 -5.01
CA GLU A 76 8.26 8.34 -4.13
C GLU A 76 7.37 7.37 -4.90
N ARG A 77 6.49 7.89 -5.77
CA ARG A 77 5.62 7.05 -6.62
C ARG A 77 6.43 6.08 -7.46
N ARG A 78 7.42 6.58 -8.19
CA ARG A 78 8.29 5.75 -9.04
C ARG A 78 9.03 4.70 -8.22
N GLY A 79 9.71 5.11 -7.15
CA GLY A 79 10.53 4.21 -6.34
C GLY A 79 9.73 3.12 -5.62
N PHE A 80 8.56 3.46 -5.11
CA PHE A 80 7.68 2.50 -4.43
C PHE A 80 6.95 1.58 -5.42
N TYR A 81 6.40 2.12 -6.51
CA TYR A 81 5.50 1.35 -7.39
C TYR A 81 6.23 0.72 -8.57
N ASP A 82 6.91 1.52 -9.38
CA ASP A 82 7.53 1.02 -10.62
C ASP A 82 8.78 0.20 -10.29
N GLU A 83 9.63 0.74 -9.42
CA GLU A 83 10.93 0.14 -9.14
C GLU A 83 10.79 -1.01 -8.12
N TYR A 84 10.33 -0.74 -6.89
CA TYR A 84 10.28 -1.79 -5.88
C TYR A 84 9.12 -2.77 -6.07
N SER A 85 7.89 -2.27 -6.21
CA SER A 85 6.73 -3.16 -6.33
C SER A 85 6.76 -3.95 -7.64
N ASN A 86 6.87 -3.29 -8.79
CA ASN A 86 6.74 -3.95 -10.09
C ASN A 86 8.06 -4.53 -10.64
N SER A 87 9.22 -3.96 -10.30
CA SER A 87 10.52 -4.47 -10.79
C SER A 87 11.27 -5.35 -9.78
N THR A 88 10.89 -5.34 -8.50
CA THR A 88 11.43 -6.27 -7.49
C THR A 88 10.41 -7.32 -7.03
N LEU A 89 9.29 -6.91 -6.41
CA LEU A 89 8.36 -7.84 -5.75
C LEU A 89 7.57 -8.66 -6.76
N TRP A 90 6.98 -8.02 -7.78
CA TRP A 90 6.22 -8.70 -8.81
C TRP A 90 7.02 -9.86 -9.44
N PRO A 91 8.23 -9.66 -10.01
CA PRO A 91 8.97 -10.75 -10.65
C PRO A 91 9.42 -11.82 -9.66
N LEU A 92 9.73 -11.43 -8.42
CA LEU A 92 10.07 -12.38 -7.36
C LEU A 92 8.92 -13.36 -7.08
N PHE A 93 7.70 -12.83 -6.89
CA PHE A 93 6.54 -13.64 -6.53
C PHE A 93 5.92 -14.40 -7.71
N HIS A 94 6.29 -14.06 -8.94
CA HIS A 94 5.93 -14.79 -10.16
C HIS A 94 7.08 -15.64 -10.72
N TYR A 95 8.15 -15.83 -9.95
CA TYR A 95 9.25 -16.72 -10.30
C TYR A 95 10.09 -16.31 -11.51
N PHE A 96 10.04 -15.05 -11.94
CA PHE A 96 10.92 -14.49 -12.97
C PHE A 96 12.21 -13.97 -12.35
N ARG A 97 13.05 -14.89 -11.87
CA ARG A 97 14.26 -14.56 -11.11
C ARG A 97 15.21 -13.63 -11.86
N GLU A 98 15.37 -13.85 -13.16
CA GLU A 98 16.22 -13.08 -14.06
C GLU A 98 15.75 -11.64 -14.28
N LYS A 99 14.49 -11.32 -13.91
CA LYS A 99 13.90 -9.98 -14.05
C LYS A 99 13.92 -9.17 -12.76
N ILE A 100 14.36 -9.76 -11.64
CA ILE A 100 14.38 -9.08 -10.34
C ILE A 100 15.44 -7.99 -10.37
N GLN A 101 15.01 -6.75 -10.26
CA GLN A 101 15.88 -5.59 -10.04
C GLN A 101 15.81 -5.23 -8.56
N HIS A 102 16.88 -5.50 -7.81
CA HIS A 102 16.94 -5.16 -6.38
C HIS A 102 17.88 -3.99 -6.14
N ASP A 103 17.35 -2.90 -5.59
CA ASP A 103 18.13 -1.77 -5.09
C ASP A 103 17.60 -1.35 -3.71
N GLN A 104 18.52 -1.24 -2.75
CA GLN A 104 18.22 -0.83 -1.38
C GLN A 104 17.59 0.58 -1.32
N LYS A 105 17.91 1.46 -2.26
CA LYS A 105 17.29 2.78 -2.42
C LYS A 105 15.78 2.65 -2.62
N TYR A 106 15.35 1.78 -3.52
CA TYR A 106 13.93 1.57 -3.80
C TYR A 106 13.21 0.86 -2.66
N PHE A 107 13.90 -0.05 -1.95
CA PHE A 107 13.35 -0.59 -0.69
C PHE A 107 13.10 0.49 0.35
N ARG A 108 14.03 1.44 0.54
CA ARG A 108 13.84 2.57 1.47
C ARG A 108 12.64 3.42 1.08
N MET A 109 12.46 3.70 -0.21
CA MET A 109 11.30 4.44 -0.73
C MET A 109 10.00 3.66 -0.52
N TYR A 110 10.01 2.36 -0.79
CA TYR A 110 8.88 1.47 -0.55
C TYR A 110 8.45 1.45 0.92
N SER A 111 9.42 1.28 1.83
CA SER A 111 9.21 1.33 3.28
C SER A 111 8.68 2.68 3.75
N ARG A 112 9.23 3.79 3.21
CA ARG A 112 8.78 5.16 3.51
C ARG A 112 7.33 5.39 3.08
N VAL A 113 6.95 4.95 1.89
CA VAL A 113 5.58 5.08 1.40
C VAL A 113 4.63 4.23 2.25
N ASN A 114 4.99 3.00 2.59
CA ASN A 114 4.19 2.18 3.51
C ASN A 114 4.00 2.84 4.89
N SER A 115 5.00 3.57 5.40
CA SER A 115 4.86 4.34 6.65
C SER A 115 3.86 5.49 6.49
N LEU A 116 3.90 6.22 5.37
CA LEU A 116 2.94 7.30 5.06
C LEU A 116 1.50 6.79 4.96
N PHE A 117 1.31 5.61 4.39
CA PHE A 117 0.01 4.94 4.38
C PHE A 117 -0.46 4.64 5.80
N ALA A 118 0.38 4.03 6.64
CA ALA A 118 0.02 3.73 8.02
C ALA A 118 -0.32 4.99 8.85
N GLU A 119 0.44 6.08 8.67
CA GLU A 119 0.15 7.38 9.29
C GLU A 119 -1.20 7.94 8.83
N SER A 120 -1.49 7.87 7.53
CA SER A 120 -2.78 8.33 6.95
C SER A 120 -3.96 7.49 7.43
N ILE A 121 -3.81 6.16 7.47
CA ILE A 121 -4.83 5.26 8.02
C ILE A 121 -5.10 5.59 9.48
N LYS A 122 -4.06 5.78 10.30
CA LYS A 122 -4.23 6.15 11.72
C LYS A 122 -5.04 7.44 11.89
N LYS A 123 -4.84 8.43 11.01
CA LYS A 123 -5.64 9.68 11.00
C LYS A 123 -7.07 9.45 10.53
N ALA A 124 -7.29 8.51 9.62
CA ALA A 124 -8.60 8.22 9.04
C ALA A 124 -9.54 7.44 9.95
N ILE A 125 -9.00 6.67 10.92
CA ILE A 125 -9.77 5.88 11.90
C ILE A 125 -10.66 6.82 12.73
N ARG A 126 -11.95 6.49 12.78
CA ARG A 126 -12.95 7.16 13.62
C ARG A 126 -13.38 6.30 14.80
N ARG A 127 -13.34 4.97 14.64
CA ARG A 127 -13.86 4.03 15.64
C ARG A 127 -12.90 2.87 15.87
N ALA A 128 -12.88 2.36 17.10
CA ALA A 128 -12.02 1.23 17.48
C ALA A 128 -12.43 -0.11 16.83
N ASP A 129 -13.68 -0.23 16.38
CA ASP A 129 -14.25 -1.42 15.74
C ASP A 129 -14.19 -1.39 14.20
N GLU A 130 -13.63 -0.34 13.61
CA GLU A 130 -13.36 -0.30 12.16
C GLU A 130 -12.34 -1.37 11.78
N VAL A 131 -12.64 -2.14 10.72
CA VAL A 131 -11.75 -3.16 10.17
C VAL A 131 -10.89 -2.51 9.09
N ILE A 132 -9.57 -2.54 9.27
CA ILE A 132 -8.61 -2.05 8.28
C ILE A 132 -8.33 -3.20 7.31
N TRP A 133 -8.71 -3.04 6.05
CA TRP A 133 -8.52 -4.04 5.02
C TRP A 133 -7.50 -3.55 3.99
N VAL A 134 -6.27 -4.07 4.10
CA VAL A 134 -5.15 -3.71 3.25
C VAL A 134 -5.06 -4.66 2.07
N HIS A 135 -4.99 -4.09 0.86
CA HIS A 135 -4.94 -4.85 -0.39
C HIS A 135 -3.57 -4.75 -1.05
N ASP A 136 -3.07 -5.93 -1.39
CA ASP A 136 -2.03 -6.22 -2.35
C ASP A 136 -0.58 -5.94 -1.90
N TYR A 137 0.35 -6.51 -2.67
CA TYR A 137 1.77 -6.59 -2.30
C TYR A 137 2.47 -5.23 -2.24
N GLN A 138 1.91 -4.16 -2.81
CA GLN A 138 2.52 -2.84 -2.71
C GLN A 138 2.44 -2.29 -1.27
N LEU A 139 1.48 -2.74 -0.48
CA LEU A 139 1.22 -2.24 0.88
C LEU A 139 1.57 -3.25 1.98
N SER A 140 2.51 -4.14 1.70
CA SER A 140 2.79 -5.29 2.56
C SER A 140 3.41 -4.97 3.93
N LEU A 141 3.95 -3.77 4.11
CA LEU A 141 4.54 -3.34 5.39
C LEU A 141 3.57 -2.51 6.23
N VAL A 142 2.44 -2.09 5.65
CA VAL A 142 1.42 -1.27 6.32
C VAL A 142 0.93 -1.92 7.63
N PRO A 143 0.60 -3.23 7.71
CA PRO A 143 0.14 -3.83 8.96
C PRO A 143 1.16 -3.70 10.09
N GLY A 144 2.44 -3.95 9.79
CA GLY A 144 3.54 -3.76 10.73
C GLY A 144 3.63 -2.31 11.22
N PHE A 145 3.65 -1.34 10.30
CA PHE A 145 3.68 0.08 10.67
C PHE A 145 2.48 0.51 11.51
N LEU A 146 1.27 0.04 11.21
CA LEU A 146 0.07 0.32 12.01
C LEU A 146 0.22 -0.14 13.45
N ARG A 147 0.73 -1.36 13.67
CA ARG A 147 0.99 -1.88 15.03
C ARG A 147 2.03 -1.04 15.77
N ASN A 148 3.09 -0.60 15.10
CA ASN A 148 4.09 0.29 15.71
C ASN A 148 3.52 1.66 16.06
N LEU A 149 2.52 2.14 15.32
CA LEU A 149 1.79 3.37 15.65
C LEU A 149 0.75 3.18 16.77
N GLY A 150 0.65 1.99 17.36
CA GLY A 150 -0.30 1.67 18.43
C GLY A 150 -1.74 1.44 17.94
N VAL A 151 -1.95 1.21 16.64
CA VAL A 151 -3.28 0.90 16.11
C VAL A 151 -3.67 -0.51 16.53
N THR A 152 -4.80 -0.64 17.23
CA THR A 152 -5.31 -1.91 17.75
C THR A 152 -6.46 -2.50 16.93
N ASN A 153 -7.00 -1.73 15.96
CA ASN A 153 -8.06 -2.18 15.05
C ASN A 153 -7.72 -3.54 14.40
N PRO A 154 -8.74 -4.37 14.10
CA PRO A 154 -8.57 -5.55 13.27
C PRO A 154 -7.95 -5.18 11.92
N ILE A 155 -6.95 -5.94 11.49
CA ILE A 155 -6.30 -5.76 10.19
C ILE A 155 -6.47 -7.03 9.37
N ILE A 156 -7.05 -6.90 8.19
CA ILE A 156 -7.09 -7.92 7.15
C ILE A 156 -6.08 -7.53 6.08
N PHE A 157 -5.29 -8.49 5.60
CA PHE A 157 -4.37 -8.28 4.48
C PHE A 157 -4.67 -9.30 3.38
N THR A 158 -5.02 -8.81 2.19
CA THR A 158 -5.30 -9.66 1.02
C THR A 158 -4.16 -9.55 0.01
N TRP A 159 -3.53 -10.68 -0.28
CA TRP A 159 -2.46 -10.81 -1.25
C TRP A 159 -3.01 -11.33 -2.58
N HIS A 160 -2.91 -10.55 -3.67
CA HIS A 160 -3.59 -10.85 -4.94
C HIS A 160 -2.70 -11.57 -5.97
N ILE A 161 -1.40 -11.67 -5.72
CA ILE A 161 -0.45 -12.34 -6.61
C ILE A 161 -0.07 -13.72 -6.05
N PRO A 162 0.64 -14.58 -6.80
CA PRO A 162 1.09 -15.86 -6.24
C PRO A 162 1.96 -15.66 -5.00
N TRP A 163 1.94 -16.65 -4.11
CA TRP A 163 2.87 -16.70 -2.99
C TRP A 163 4.15 -17.44 -3.40
N GLY A 164 5.32 -16.92 -2.99
CA GLY A 164 6.61 -17.49 -3.33
C GLY A 164 6.91 -18.77 -2.56
N LEU A 165 7.33 -19.84 -3.24
CA LEU A 165 7.84 -21.06 -2.61
C LEU A 165 9.12 -20.75 -1.81
N LYS A 166 9.19 -21.29 -0.59
CA LYS A 166 10.28 -21.08 0.39
C LYS A 166 11.67 -21.15 -0.24
N GLY A 167 11.96 -22.14 -1.09
CA GLY A 167 13.28 -22.33 -1.70
C GLY A 167 13.73 -21.27 -2.73
N ILE A 168 12.80 -20.52 -3.34
CA ILE A 168 13.14 -19.46 -4.31
C ILE A 168 13.57 -18.17 -3.61
N LEU A 169 13.02 -17.91 -2.41
CA LEU A 169 13.30 -16.70 -1.64
C LEU A 169 14.64 -16.73 -0.91
N PHE A 170 15.25 -17.90 -0.70
CA PHE A 170 16.56 -18.03 -0.05
C PHE A 170 17.72 -18.07 -1.07
N HIS A 171 17.46 -18.42 -2.32
CA HIS A 171 18.51 -18.61 -3.34
C HIS A 171 18.78 -17.39 -4.22
N THR A 172 17.92 -16.37 -4.21
CA THR A 172 18.11 -15.12 -4.98
C THR A 172 19.08 -14.14 -4.32
N SER A 173 19.74 -14.53 -3.22
CA SER A 173 20.62 -13.62 -2.49
C SER A 173 21.88 -14.32 -1.95
N GLY A 174 22.95 -14.28 -2.74
CA GLY A 174 24.31 -14.46 -2.22
C GLY A 174 24.69 -13.41 -1.17
N GLU A 175 23.93 -12.33 -1.07
CA GLU A 175 23.98 -11.37 0.03
C GLU A 175 22.83 -11.59 1.02
N ARG A 176 23.13 -11.67 2.32
CA ARG A 176 22.15 -11.76 3.42
C ARG A 176 21.25 -10.51 3.56
N SER A 177 21.17 -9.66 2.55
CA SER A 177 20.50 -8.36 2.52
C SER A 177 19.10 -8.41 1.89
N VAL A 178 18.83 -9.37 1.01
CA VAL A 178 17.53 -9.50 0.33
C VAL A 178 16.50 -10.06 1.30
N ILE A 179 15.27 -9.54 1.20
CA ILE A 179 14.12 -9.93 2.00
C ILE A 179 13.91 -11.44 1.95
N THR A 180 14.49 -12.16 2.91
CA THR A 180 14.03 -13.51 3.26
C THR A 180 12.58 -13.37 3.72
N ILE A 181 11.71 -14.34 3.38
CA ILE A 181 10.34 -14.44 3.93
C ILE A 181 10.34 -14.28 5.46
N ASP A 182 11.40 -14.66 6.14
CA ASP A 182 11.60 -14.45 7.58
C ASP A 182 11.62 -12.95 7.96
N ARG A 183 12.21 -12.05 7.16
CA ARG A 183 12.12 -10.59 7.36
C ARG A 183 10.72 -10.05 7.05
N PHE A 184 10.09 -10.52 5.97
CA PHE A 184 8.75 -10.08 5.55
C PHE A 184 7.64 -10.53 6.52
N SER A 185 7.75 -11.76 7.04
CA SER A 185 6.91 -12.26 8.11
C SER A 185 7.23 -11.55 9.42
N ARG A 186 8.50 -11.34 9.79
CA ARG A 186 8.83 -10.60 11.01
C ARG A 186 8.35 -9.15 11.01
N PHE A 187 8.35 -8.46 9.87
CA PHE A 187 7.76 -7.11 9.76
C PHE A 187 6.25 -7.09 10.04
N ASN A 188 5.55 -8.17 9.70
CA ASN A 188 4.10 -8.30 9.94
C ASN A 188 3.74 -8.86 11.32
N TYR A 189 4.71 -9.38 12.07
CA TYR A 189 4.48 -10.01 13.38
C TYR A 189 5.30 -9.44 14.55
N PHE A 190 6.31 -8.57 14.33
CA PHE A 190 7.18 -8.02 15.38
C PHE A 190 7.43 -6.49 15.26
N PRO A 191 7.74 -5.79 16.37
CA PRO A 191 7.91 -4.33 16.40
C PRO A 191 9.13 -3.79 15.62
N TYR A 192 8.98 -2.59 15.06
CA TYR A 192 9.93 -1.87 14.19
C TYR A 192 11.23 -1.43 14.89
N GLU A 193 11.26 -1.31 16.21
CA GLU A 193 12.46 -0.86 16.95
C GLU A 193 13.65 -1.83 16.87
N ARG A 194 13.40 -3.12 16.58
CA ARG A 194 14.47 -4.10 16.32
C ARG A 194 15.08 -4.02 14.92
N ILE A 195 14.50 -3.20 14.04
CA ILE A 195 14.83 -3.14 12.63
C ILE A 195 15.97 -2.13 12.44
N GLN A 196 15.94 -0.96 13.08
CA GLN A 196 17.02 0.03 12.94
C GLN A 196 18.36 -0.40 13.57
N ASN A 197 18.34 -1.20 14.64
CA ASN A 197 19.55 -1.59 15.38
C ASN A 197 20.34 -2.77 14.76
N LYS A 198 20.04 -3.17 13.51
CA LYS A 198 20.74 -4.27 12.80
C LYS A 198 21.08 -3.96 11.33
N PHE A 199 21.02 -2.70 10.91
CA PHE A 199 21.51 -2.24 9.60
C PHE A 199 22.74 -1.37 9.76
#